data_AF-A0A367L6I8-F1
#
_entry.id   AF-A0A367L6I8-F1
#
_cell.length_a   1.000
_cell.length_b   1.000
_cell.length_c   1.000
_cell.angle_alpha   90.00
_cell.angle_beta   90.00
_cell.angle_gamma   90.00
#
_symmetry.space_group_name_H-M   'P 1'
#
loop_
_entity.id
_entity.type
_entity.pdbx_description
1 polymer ?
#
loop_
_entity_poly.entity_id
_entity_poly.type
_entity_poly.pdbx_seq_one_letter_code
_entity_poly.pdbx_strand_id
1 'polypeptide(L)'
;MFAAWPQIKLFRQDPSSFISVRDKITSPHDRQHQFPIRYAFDYLHGGIKYLQRPQLGLNSHVRSGTYLTLPKAEAATDKAANRGEHAIDLFPLAAGLPWPSGILTCRQSKHWRLSLEAMDVLLKEFAASDTRGVVSKSGKSIPELAQKELASDFKEGWAKFPAYLFSEADEERTKLLGTVNVFIFLFDGLLFFLKHMP
;
A
#
# COMPACT_ATOMS: atom_id res chain seq x y z
N MET A 1 22.71 9.56 -19.51
CA MET A 1 22.31 10.86 -18.93
C MET A 1 21.25 10.55 -17.88
N PHE A 2 21.66 10.31 -16.63
CA PHE A 2 20.73 9.92 -15.56
C PHE A 2 20.09 11.19 -14.97
N ALA A 3 18.76 11.27 -15.02
CA ALA A 3 18.02 12.32 -14.34
C ALA A 3 18.30 12.22 -12.84
N ALA A 4 18.81 13.29 -12.24
CA ALA A 4 18.95 13.42 -10.80
C ALA A 4 17.57 13.28 -10.17
N TRP A 5 17.42 12.30 -9.28
CA TRP A 5 16.24 12.20 -8.42
C TRP A 5 16.08 13.50 -7.63
N PRO A 6 14.87 14.07 -7.49
CA PRO A 6 14.66 15.25 -6.67
C PRO A 6 15.11 14.94 -5.24
N GLN A 7 15.92 15.84 -4.67
CA GLN A 7 16.31 15.82 -3.27
C GLN A 7 15.05 15.64 -2.41
N ILE A 8 14.90 14.48 -1.77
CA ILE A 8 13.85 14.23 -0.79
C ILE A 8 14.17 15.16 0.39
N LYS A 9 13.56 16.35 0.40
CA LYS A 9 13.49 17.13 1.63
C LYS A 9 12.68 16.30 2.62
N LEU A 10 13.37 15.69 3.58
CA LEU A 10 12.76 15.13 4.78
C LEU A 10 12.00 16.27 5.46
N PHE A 11 10.70 16.33 5.21
CA PHE A 11 9.80 17.18 5.98
C PHE A 11 9.75 16.56 7.38
N ARG A 12 10.65 17.03 8.26
CA ARG A 12 10.60 16.70 9.69
C ARG A 12 9.41 17.45 10.26
N GLN A 13 8.28 16.77 10.26
CA GLN A 13 7.12 17.16 11.04
C GLN A 13 7.47 17.12 12.54
N ASP A 14 6.98 18.10 13.31
CA ASP A 14 7.23 18.15 14.75
C ASP A 14 6.71 16.87 15.43
N PRO A 15 7.36 16.38 16.51
CA PRO A 15 6.90 15.18 17.22
C PRO A 15 5.43 15.25 17.68
N SER A 16 4.94 16.45 17.98
CA SER A 16 3.54 16.73 18.33
C SER A 16 2.58 16.53 17.15
N SER A 17 3.00 16.77 15.92
CA SER A 17 2.15 16.56 14.74
C SER A 17 1.99 15.07 14.41
N PHE A 18 2.99 14.23 14.69
CA PHE A 18 2.87 12.78 14.53
C PHE A 18 1.84 12.14 15.46
N ILE A 19 1.77 12.61 16.72
CA ILE A 19 0.73 12.18 17.67
C ILE A 19 -0.64 12.61 17.14
N SER A 20 -0.77 13.86 16.67
CA SER A 20 -2.01 14.34 16.07
C SER A 20 -2.41 13.56 14.81
N VAL A 21 -1.47 13.11 13.98
CA VAL A 21 -1.77 12.28 12.79
C VAL A 21 -2.32 10.93 13.23
N ARG A 22 -1.64 10.25 14.16
CA ARG A 22 -2.07 8.94 14.66
C ARG A 22 -3.48 8.99 15.22
N ASP A 23 -3.81 10.03 15.97
CA ASP A 23 -5.11 10.12 16.65
C ASP A 23 -6.28 10.46 15.72
N LYS A 24 -6.01 11.09 14.58
CA LYS A 24 -7.02 11.63 13.66
C LYS A 24 -7.13 10.87 12.34
N ILE A 25 -6.18 10.00 12.01
CA ILE A 25 -6.19 9.26 10.74
C ILE A 25 -7.23 8.14 10.72
N THR A 26 -7.59 7.56 11.86
CA THR A 26 -8.56 6.48 11.98
C THR A 26 -9.55 6.77 13.11
N SER A 27 -10.66 6.02 13.14
CA SER A 27 -11.57 6.05 14.28
C SER A 27 -10.87 5.53 15.56
N PRO A 28 -11.27 5.97 16.77
CA PRO A 28 -10.67 5.46 18.01
C PRO A 28 -10.75 3.93 18.16
N HIS A 29 -11.84 3.32 17.68
CA HIS A 29 -12.06 1.87 17.70
C HIS A 29 -11.05 1.11 16.81
N ASP A 30 -10.62 1.72 15.71
CA ASP A 30 -9.79 1.06 14.70
C ASP A 30 -8.28 1.24 14.91
N ARG A 31 -7.88 1.99 15.95
CA ARG A 31 -6.46 2.32 16.23
C ARG A 31 -5.56 1.09 16.39
N GLN A 32 -6.07 -0.02 16.91
CA GLN A 32 -5.29 -1.26 17.07
C GLN A 32 -4.87 -1.90 15.72
N HIS A 33 -5.65 -1.63 14.67
CA HIS A 33 -5.44 -2.14 13.32
C HIS A 33 -4.61 -1.18 12.45
N GLN A 34 -4.36 0.04 12.93
CA GLN A 34 -3.65 1.06 12.17
C GLN A 34 -2.23 0.61 11.81
N PHE A 35 -1.86 0.75 10.53
CA PHE A 35 -0.48 0.65 10.09
C PHE A 35 0.20 1.99 10.44
N PRO A 36 1.31 1.99 11.20
CA PRO A 36 2.00 3.23 11.57
C PRO A 36 2.35 4.12 10.36
N ILE A 37 1.98 5.40 10.44
CA ILE A 37 2.35 6.43 9.46
C ILE A 37 3.53 7.22 10.03
N ARG A 38 4.70 7.07 9.41
CA ARG A 38 5.95 7.71 9.82
C ARG A 38 6.42 8.84 8.91
N TYR A 39 5.79 8.98 7.74
CA TYR A 39 6.19 9.92 6.71
C TYR A 39 4.96 10.58 6.09
N ALA A 40 5.07 11.87 5.81
CA ALA A 40 4.08 12.65 5.06
C ALA A 40 4.82 13.31 3.87
N PHE A 41 4.70 12.73 2.69
CA PHE A 41 5.38 13.23 1.50
C PHE A 41 4.45 14.15 0.72
N ASP A 42 4.76 15.45 0.74
CA ASP A 42 4.09 16.45 -0.09
C ASP A 42 4.91 16.76 -1.35
N TYR A 43 4.64 16.00 -2.41
CA TYR A 43 5.30 16.20 -3.71
C TYR A 43 4.82 17.45 -4.46
N LEU A 44 3.74 18.09 -4.02
CA LEU A 44 3.25 19.35 -4.58
C LEU A 44 3.70 20.57 -3.78
N HIS A 45 4.39 20.37 -2.65
CA HIS A 45 4.96 21.44 -1.81
C HIS A 45 3.98 22.58 -1.49
N GLY A 46 2.78 22.25 -1.00
CA GLY A 46 1.73 23.23 -0.69
C GLY A 46 0.76 23.50 -1.85
N GLY A 47 0.89 22.77 -2.96
CA GLY A 47 -0.06 22.80 -4.05
C GLY A 47 0.28 23.81 -5.15
N ILE A 48 -0.44 23.69 -6.26
CA ILE A 48 -0.35 24.59 -7.41
C ILE A 48 -1.53 25.55 -7.33
N LYS A 49 -1.28 26.86 -7.24
CA LYS A 49 -2.29 27.90 -6.91
C LYS A 49 -3.58 27.85 -7.75
N TYR A 50 -3.48 27.44 -9.00
CA TYR A 50 -4.61 27.38 -9.93
C TYR A 50 -5.29 26.00 -9.99
N LEU A 51 -4.72 24.98 -9.34
CA LEU A 51 -5.33 23.66 -9.25
C LEU A 51 -6.12 23.55 -7.95
N GLN A 52 -7.37 23.14 -8.09
CA GLN A 52 -8.22 22.78 -6.97
C GLN A 52 -8.54 21.29 -7.06
N ARG A 53 -8.71 20.66 -5.89
CA ARG A 53 -9.14 19.28 -5.83
C ARG A 53 -10.54 19.14 -6.46
N PRO A 54 -10.74 18.23 -7.42
CA PRO A 54 -12.06 18.02 -8.01
C PRO A 54 -13.04 17.45 -6.97
N GLN A 55 -14.29 17.91 -7.02
CA GLN A 55 -15.37 17.34 -6.24
C GLN A 55 -15.97 16.17 -7.01
N LEU A 56 -15.81 14.96 -6.49
CA LEU A 56 -16.30 13.75 -7.14
C LEU A 56 -17.62 13.29 -6.50
N GLY A 57 -18.65 13.04 -7.32
CA GLY A 57 -19.89 12.40 -6.89
C GLY A 57 -19.67 11.02 -6.24
N LEU A 58 -18.57 10.34 -6.63
CA LEU A 58 -18.09 9.12 -6.00
C LEU A 58 -18.03 9.21 -4.47
N ASN A 59 -17.60 10.35 -3.93
CA ASN A 59 -17.48 10.53 -2.48
C ASN A 59 -18.84 10.47 -1.76
N SER A 60 -19.93 10.82 -2.44
CA SER A 60 -21.28 10.71 -1.89
C SER A 60 -21.76 9.26 -1.94
N HIS A 61 -21.60 8.58 -3.08
CA HIS A 61 -21.97 7.17 -3.24
C HIS A 61 -21.24 6.24 -2.25
N VAL A 62 -19.95 6.48 -2.07
CA VAL A 62 -19.11 5.68 -1.18
C VAL A 62 -19.43 5.97 0.29
N ARG A 63 -19.89 7.18 0.64
CA ARG A 63 -20.40 7.53 1.98
C ARG A 63 -21.80 6.97 2.24
N SER A 64 -22.66 6.94 1.23
CA SER A 64 -24.02 6.39 1.35
C SER A 64 -24.07 4.86 1.34
N GLY A 65 -22.93 4.19 1.13
CA GLY A 65 -22.88 2.73 1.02
C GLY A 65 -23.61 2.19 -0.21
N THR A 66 -23.88 3.05 -1.20
CA THR A 66 -24.61 2.68 -2.41
C THR A 66 -23.61 2.18 -3.44
N TYR A 67 -23.18 0.93 -3.31
CA TYR A 67 -22.33 0.30 -4.33
C TYR A 67 -23.19 -0.30 -5.43
N LEU A 68 -22.60 -0.44 -6.61
CA LEU A 68 -23.21 -1.19 -7.71
C LEU A 68 -23.53 -2.60 -7.21
N THR A 69 -24.81 -2.90 -7.04
CA THR A 69 -25.29 -4.27 -6.95
C THR A 69 -24.95 -4.92 -8.28
N LEU A 70 -23.94 -5.79 -8.27
CA LEU A 70 -23.80 -6.76 -9.36
C LEU A 70 -25.15 -7.46 -9.50
N PRO A 71 -25.73 -7.59 -10.71
CA PRO A 71 -26.91 -8.40 -10.91
C PRO A 71 -26.54 -9.84 -10.55
N LYS A 72 -26.75 -10.23 -9.29
CA LYS A 72 -26.65 -11.62 -8.89
C LYS A 72 -27.87 -12.32 -9.47
N ALA A 73 -27.59 -13.40 -10.20
CA ALA A 73 -28.57 -14.45 -10.45
C ALA A 73 -29.26 -14.76 -9.12
N GLU A 74 -30.55 -14.49 -9.11
CA GLU A 74 -31.62 -14.93 -8.21
C GLU A 74 -31.24 -15.28 -6.76
N ALA A 75 -31.86 -14.54 -5.83
CA ALA A 75 -31.94 -14.78 -4.38
C ALA A 75 -30.75 -14.32 -3.51
N ALA A 76 -30.69 -13.01 -3.28
CA ALA A 76 -30.37 -12.51 -1.93
C ALA A 76 -31.02 -11.13 -1.78
N THR A 77 -31.93 -11.04 -0.80
CA THR A 77 -32.57 -9.85 -0.21
C THR A 77 -31.86 -8.51 -0.48
N ASP A 78 -32.64 -7.46 -0.75
CA ASP A 78 -32.30 -6.02 -0.85
C ASP A 78 -31.46 -5.45 0.31
N LYS A 79 -30.30 -6.01 0.57
CA LYS A 79 -29.29 -5.42 1.43
C LYS A 79 -28.33 -4.69 0.52
N ALA A 80 -28.36 -3.36 0.61
CA ALA A 80 -27.28 -2.52 0.08
C ALA A 80 -25.94 -3.20 0.41
N ALA A 81 -25.06 -3.35 -0.59
CA ALA A 81 -23.78 -4.00 -0.39
C ALA A 81 -23.04 -3.24 0.73
N ASN A 82 -22.88 -3.87 1.90
CA ASN A 82 -22.16 -3.23 2.99
C ASN A 82 -20.66 -3.29 2.68
N ARG A 83 -19.92 -2.29 3.15
CA ARG A 83 -18.45 -2.35 3.15
C ARG A 83 -17.98 -3.59 3.91
N GLY A 84 -16.89 -4.19 3.44
CA GLY A 84 -16.28 -5.33 4.12
C GLY A 84 -15.76 -4.97 5.50
N GLU A 85 -15.78 -5.96 6.40
CA GLU A 85 -15.34 -5.83 7.79
C GLU A 85 -13.82 -5.93 7.96
N HIS A 86 -13.09 -6.32 6.91
CA HIS A 86 -11.65 -6.56 6.94
C HIS A 86 -10.79 -5.29 6.82
N ALA A 87 -11.43 -4.13 6.64
CA ALA A 87 -10.76 -2.86 6.45
C ALA A 87 -11.22 -1.78 7.45
N ILE A 88 -10.33 -0.83 7.69
CA ILE A 88 -10.60 0.39 8.46
C ILE A 88 -10.57 1.60 7.53
N ASP A 89 -11.36 2.62 7.85
CA ASP A 89 -11.36 3.88 7.11
C ASP A 89 -10.21 4.77 7.55
N LEU A 90 -9.56 5.41 6.57
CA LEU A 90 -8.54 6.42 6.79
C LEU A 90 -9.08 7.82 6.45
N PHE A 91 -8.67 8.81 7.25
CA PHE A 91 -9.06 10.21 7.10
C PHE A 91 -7.85 11.14 6.92
N PRO A 92 -7.13 11.08 5.78
CA PRO A 92 -5.89 11.84 5.57
C PRO A 92 -6.04 13.35 5.83
N LEU A 93 -7.15 13.94 5.40
CA LEU A 93 -7.43 15.36 5.60
C LEU A 93 -7.66 15.71 7.07
N ALA A 94 -8.39 14.88 7.81
CA ALA A 94 -8.61 15.09 9.24
C ALA A 94 -7.29 14.99 10.02
N ALA A 95 -6.37 14.14 9.55
CA ALA A 95 -5.02 14.00 10.08
C ALA A 95 -4.05 15.11 9.64
N GLY A 96 -4.46 16.03 8.76
CA GLY A 96 -3.59 17.08 8.22
C GLY A 96 -2.51 16.57 7.26
N LEU A 97 -2.71 15.40 6.66
CA LEU A 97 -1.79 14.85 5.66
C LEU A 97 -2.02 15.48 4.28
N PRO A 98 -0.95 15.68 3.48
CA PRO A 98 -1.09 16.08 2.08
C PRO A 98 -1.95 15.07 1.32
N TRP A 99 -3.03 15.54 0.68
CA TRP A 99 -3.96 14.67 -0.06
C TRP A 99 -4.40 15.29 -1.39
N PRO A 100 -3.54 15.20 -2.42
CA PRO A 100 -3.78 15.81 -3.74
C PRO A 100 -4.72 14.96 -4.63
N SER A 101 -5.75 14.34 -4.05
CA SER A 101 -6.73 13.51 -4.76
C SER A 101 -8.16 13.96 -4.46
N GLY A 102 -9.03 13.94 -5.48
CA GLY A 102 -10.47 14.15 -5.34
C GLY A 102 -11.22 12.97 -4.70
N ILE A 103 -10.58 11.81 -4.61
CA ILE A 103 -11.11 10.63 -3.93
C ILE A 103 -10.83 10.79 -2.43
N LEU A 104 -11.88 10.99 -1.64
CA LEU A 104 -11.78 11.27 -0.20
C LEU A 104 -11.85 10.01 0.66
N THR A 105 -12.04 8.86 0.03
CA THR A 105 -12.24 7.58 0.69
C THR A 105 -10.99 6.74 0.51
N CYS A 106 -10.31 6.46 1.61
CA CYS A 106 -9.14 5.59 1.65
C CYS A 106 -9.35 4.57 2.76
N ARG A 107 -8.95 3.32 2.52
CA ARG A 107 -9.08 2.24 3.49
C ARG A 107 -7.76 1.50 3.63
N GLN A 108 -7.62 0.83 4.76
CA GLN A 108 -6.47 -0.01 5.07
C GLN A 108 -6.95 -1.35 5.58
N SER A 109 -6.29 -2.44 5.19
CA SER A 109 -6.52 -3.77 5.76
C SER A 109 -6.25 -3.79 7.27
N LYS A 110 -7.10 -4.50 8.02
CA LYS A 110 -6.89 -4.86 9.43
C LYS A 110 -5.79 -5.91 9.62
N HIS A 111 -5.53 -6.67 8.55
CA HIS A 111 -4.73 -7.89 8.54
C HIS A 111 -3.31 -7.67 8.03
N TRP A 112 -2.87 -6.42 7.89
CA TRP A 112 -1.59 -6.06 7.27
C TRP A 112 -0.37 -6.79 7.87
N ARG A 113 -0.40 -7.11 9.17
CA ARG A 113 0.66 -7.87 9.85
C ARG A 113 0.87 -9.25 9.23
N LEU A 114 -0.22 -9.94 8.90
CA LEU A 114 -0.19 -11.26 8.24
C LEU A 114 0.47 -11.17 6.85
N SER A 115 0.23 -10.06 6.14
CA SER A 115 0.89 -9.82 4.85
C SER A 115 2.41 -9.66 5.03
N LEU A 116 2.84 -8.85 6.00
CA LEU A 116 4.26 -8.65 6.28
C LEU A 116 4.97 -9.92 6.75
N GLU A 117 4.30 -10.73 7.58
CA GLU A 117 4.81 -12.03 8.03
C GLU A 117 5.02 -12.99 6.85
N ALA A 118 4.04 -13.09 5.95
CA ALA A 118 4.16 -13.91 4.75
C ALA A 118 5.31 -13.43 3.85
N MET A 119 5.48 -12.12 3.69
CA MET A 119 6.61 -11.55 2.93
C MET A 119 7.97 -11.88 3.57
N ASP A 120 8.08 -11.74 4.89
CA ASP A 120 9.30 -12.00 5.66
C ASP A 120 9.74 -13.46 5.53
N VAL A 121 8.80 -14.40 5.64
CA VAL A 121 9.04 -15.84 5.43
C VAL A 121 9.53 -16.09 4.01
N LEU A 122 8.82 -15.59 3.00
CA LEU A 122 9.18 -15.89 1.61
C LEU A 122 10.51 -15.26 1.19
N LEU A 123 10.82 -14.05 1.68
CA LEU A 123 12.13 -13.43 1.46
C LEU A 123 13.26 -14.26 2.07
N LYS A 124 13.06 -14.84 3.25
CA LYS A 124 14.05 -15.75 3.88
C LYS A 124 14.27 -17.01 3.06
N GLU A 125 13.20 -17.61 2.54
CA GLU A 125 13.29 -18.77 1.65
C GLU A 125 14.09 -18.44 0.38
N PHE A 126 13.80 -17.31 -0.26
CA PHE A 126 14.56 -16.87 -1.44
C PHE A 126 16.03 -16.59 -1.12
N ALA A 127 16.30 -15.93 0.01
CA ALA A 127 17.65 -15.61 0.47
C ALA A 127 18.50 -16.85 0.76
N ALA A 128 17.87 -17.96 1.15
CA ALA A 128 18.52 -19.25 1.42
C ALA A 128 18.59 -20.16 0.18
N SER A 129 17.90 -19.84 -0.91
CA SER A 129 17.84 -20.68 -2.09
C SER A 129 19.15 -20.67 -2.90
N ASP A 130 19.48 -21.79 -3.57
CA ASP A 130 20.65 -21.89 -4.45
C ASP A 130 20.35 -21.46 -5.89
N THR A 131 19.34 -20.61 -6.09
CA THR A 131 18.89 -20.14 -7.40
C THR A 131 19.79 -19.04 -7.96
N ARG A 132 21.06 -19.38 -8.22
CA ARG A 132 22.07 -18.45 -8.74
C ARG A 132 21.90 -18.13 -10.24
N GLY A 133 21.11 -18.92 -10.96
CA GLY A 133 21.00 -18.84 -12.43
C GLY A 133 20.11 -17.72 -12.96
N VAL A 134 19.34 -17.04 -12.11
CA VAL A 134 18.35 -16.03 -12.55
C VAL A 134 18.81 -14.65 -12.10
N VAL A 135 19.43 -13.93 -13.04
CA VAL A 135 20.10 -12.65 -12.79
C VAL A 135 19.20 -11.51 -13.27
N SER A 136 18.94 -10.56 -12.39
CA SER A 136 18.24 -9.31 -12.72
C SER A 136 19.07 -8.41 -13.63
N LYS A 137 18.44 -7.39 -14.24
CA LYS A 137 19.17 -6.34 -14.98
C LYS A 137 20.32 -5.70 -14.18
N SER A 138 20.25 -5.70 -12.85
CA SER A 138 21.29 -5.14 -11.99
C SER A 138 22.51 -6.05 -11.80
N GLY A 139 22.52 -7.23 -12.41
CA GLY A 139 23.55 -8.26 -12.22
C GLY A 139 23.38 -9.06 -10.93
N LYS A 140 22.33 -8.79 -10.13
CA LYS A 140 22.03 -9.49 -8.88
C LYS A 140 21.07 -10.64 -9.11
N SER A 141 21.36 -11.77 -8.48
CA SER A 141 20.51 -12.95 -8.39
C SER A 141 19.33 -12.73 -7.44
N ILE A 142 18.30 -13.60 -7.54
CA ILE A 142 17.13 -13.57 -6.63
C ILE A 142 17.56 -13.67 -5.15
N PRO A 143 18.44 -14.58 -4.73
CA PRO A 143 18.89 -14.66 -3.34
C PRO A 143 19.57 -13.37 -2.86
N GLU A 144 20.41 -12.75 -3.68
CA GLU A 144 21.10 -11.50 -3.33
C GLU A 144 20.12 -10.33 -3.18
N LEU A 145 19.08 -10.28 -4.03
CA LEU A 145 18.02 -9.29 -3.90
C LEU A 145 17.22 -9.51 -2.60
N ALA A 146 16.83 -10.75 -2.32
CA ALA A 146 16.10 -11.07 -1.10
C ALA A 146 16.92 -10.76 0.18
N GLN A 147 18.21 -11.11 0.21
CA GLN A 147 19.11 -10.76 1.31
C GLN A 147 19.24 -9.25 1.50
N LYS A 148 19.35 -8.49 0.40
CA LYS A 148 19.40 -7.03 0.45
C LYS A 148 18.12 -6.44 1.04
N GLU A 149 16.95 -6.92 0.61
CA GLU A 149 15.67 -6.43 1.12
C GLU A 149 15.47 -6.79 2.61
N LEU A 150 15.87 -7.99 3.04
CA LEU A 150 15.87 -8.38 4.46
C LEU A 150 16.82 -7.54 5.33
N ALA A 151 17.96 -7.12 4.77
CA ALA A 151 18.89 -6.22 5.44
C ALA A 151 18.39 -4.75 5.45
N SER A 152 17.34 -4.45 4.70
CA SER A 152 16.70 -3.13 4.64
C SER A 152 15.43 -3.08 5.49
N ASP A 153 14.89 -1.88 5.71
CA ASP A 153 13.57 -1.72 6.32
C ASP A 153 12.45 -1.83 5.27
N PHE A 154 12.38 -2.98 4.59
CA PHE A 154 11.43 -3.20 3.49
C PHE A 154 9.97 -3.04 3.94
N LYS A 155 9.70 -3.28 5.24
CA LYS A 155 8.40 -3.10 5.92
C LYS A 155 7.95 -1.65 5.94
N GLU A 156 8.88 -0.69 5.93
CA GLU A 156 8.58 0.73 5.82
C GLU A 156 8.42 1.22 4.37
N GLY A 157 8.86 0.43 3.39
CA GLY A 157 8.80 0.72 1.96
C GLY A 157 7.66 -0.02 1.24
N TRP A 158 8.03 -0.82 0.24
CA TRP A 158 7.10 -1.43 -0.70
C TRP A 158 6.15 -2.48 -0.09
N ALA A 159 6.51 -3.07 1.04
CA ALA A 159 5.70 -4.07 1.73
C ALA A 159 4.35 -3.52 2.23
N LYS A 160 4.21 -2.20 2.29
CA LYS A 160 2.98 -1.52 2.69
C LYS A 160 1.88 -1.56 1.63
N PHE A 161 2.24 -1.71 0.36
CA PHE A 161 1.28 -1.55 -0.74
C PHE A 161 0.03 -2.43 -0.60
N PRO A 162 0.14 -3.75 -0.29
CA PRO A 162 -1.05 -4.59 -0.21
C PRO A 162 -2.05 -4.14 0.86
N ALA A 163 -1.58 -3.57 1.96
CA ALA A 163 -2.44 -3.09 3.04
C ALA A 163 -3.39 -1.97 2.59
N TYR A 164 -2.98 -1.15 1.60
CA TYR A 164 -3.78 -0.02 1.09
C TYR A 164 -4.44 -0.30 -0.25
N LEU A 165 -3.85 -1.18 -1.09
CA LEU A 165 -4.40 -1.53 -2.41
C LEU A 165 -5.51 -2.58 -2.33
N PHE A 166 -5.43 -3.49 -1.36
CA PHE A 166 -6.34 -4.62 -1.22
C PHE A 166 -6.96 -4.67 0.18
N SER A 167 -7.52 -3.55 0.63
CA SER A 167 -7.99 -3.38 2.01
C SER A 167 -9.05 -4.41 2.42
N GLU A 168 -9.91 -4.84 1.50
CA GLU A 168 -11.03 -5.74 1.77
C GLU A 168 -10.64 -7.23 1.84
N ALA A 169 -9.36 -7.57 1.66
CA ALA A 169 -8.92 -8.95 1.74
C ALA A 169 -9.09 -9.50 3.17
N ASP A 170 -9.69 -10.69 3.28
CA ASP A 170 -9.68 -11.48 4.51
C ASP A 170 -8.24 -11.93 4.86
N GLU A 171 -8.10 -12.66 5.97
CA GLU A 171 -6.78 -13.10 6.48
C GLU A 171 -6.01 -13.97 5.49
N GLU A 172 -6.68 -14.92 4.85
CA GLU A 172 -6.05 -15.87 3.92
C GLU A 172 -5.61 -15.14 2.64
N ARG A 173 -6.51 -14.33 2.06
CA ARG A 173 -6.20 -13.51 0.89
C ARG A 173 -5.10 -12.51 1.18
N THR A 174 -5.06 -11.92 2.38
CA THR A 174 -4.01 -10.96 2.77
C THR A 174 -2.62 -11.61 2.80
N LYS A 175 -2.52 -12.87 3.26
CA LYS A 175 -1.26 -13.63 3.23
C LYS A 175 -0.81 -13.89 1.78
N LEU A 176 -1.73 -14.36 0.94
CA LEU A 176 -1.46 -14.63 -0.48
C LEU A 176 -1.02 -13.35 -1.22
N LEU A 177 -1.69 -12.22 -0.97
CA LEU A 177 -1.31 -10.93 -1.54
C LEU A 177 0.08 -10.49 -1.06
N GLY A 178 0.46 -10.82 0.18
CA GLY A 178 1.81 -10.61 0.69
C GLY A 178 2.86 -11.37 -0.13
N THR A 179 2.64 -12.66 -0.31
CA THR A 179 3.47 -13.54 -1.16
C THR A 179 3.57 -13.03 -2.60
N VAL A 180 2.44 -12.67 -3.21
CA VAL A 180 2.41 -12.13 -4.59
C VAL A 180 3.22 -10.84 -4.69
N ASN A 181 3.14 -9.96 -3.68
CA ASN A 181 3.92 -8.73 -3.66
C ASN A 181 5.42 -9.01 -3.70
N VAL A 182 5.93 -10.01 -2.97
CA VAL A 182 7.36 -10.42 -3.04
C VAL A 182 7.74 -10.84 -4.46
N PHE A 183 6.91 -11.65 -5.12
CA PHE A 183 7.19 -12.06 -6.50
C PHE A 183 7.24 -10.86 -7.45
N ILE A 184 6.30 -9.92 -7.32
CA ILE A 184 6.31 -8.69 -8.10
C ILE A 184 7.65 -7.96 -7.88
N PHE A 185 8.06 -7.73 -6.64
CA PHE A 185 9.27 -6.97 -6.33
C PHE A 185 10.57 -7.66 -6.77
N LEU A 186 10.70 -8.97 -6.55
CA LEU A 186 11.91 -9.70 -6.94
C LEU A 186 11.98 -9.92 -8.46
N PHE A 187 10.84 -10.06 -9.15
CA PHE A 187 10.81 -10.45 -10.56
C PHE A 187 10.56 -9.31 -11.55
N ASP A 188 10.18 -8.11 -11.10
CA ASP A 188 9.99 -6.94 -11.98
C ASP A 188 11.24 -6.66 -12.85
N GLY A 189 12.43 -6.83 -12.28
CA GLY A 189 13.71 -6.67 -12.98
C GLY A 189 14.12 -7.83 -13.90
N LEU A 190 13.41 -8.97 -13.86
CA LEU A 190 13.70 -10.18 -14.65
C LEU A 190 12.92 -10.23 -15.96
N LEU A 191 11.67 -9.78 -15.97
CA LEU A 191 10.80 -9.85 -17.14
C LEU A 191 11.36 -9.03 -18.33
N PHE A 192 12.08 -7.95 -18.05
CA PHE A 192 12.74 -7.13 -19.08
C PHE A 192 13.95 -7.83 -19.72
N PHE A 193 14.58 -8.76 -19.00
CA PHE A 193 15.77 -9.49 -19.44
C PHE A 193 15.42 -10.63 -20.40
N LEU A 194 14.31 -11.35 -20.16
CA LEU A 194 13.84 -12.42 -21.05
C LEU A 194 13.50 -11.93 -22.47
N LYS A 195 13.16 -10.64 -22.64
CA LYS A 195 12.88 -10.04 -23.95
C LYS A 195 14.14 -9.76 -24.78
N HIS A 196 15.32 -9.90 -24.20
CA HIS A 196 16.62 -9.58 -24.82
C HIS A 196 17.61 -10.76 -24.78
N MET A 197 17.14 -11.97 -24.47
CA MET A 197 17.95 -13.17 -24.72
C MET A 197 17.82 -13.56 -26.21
N PRO A 198 18.95 -13.75 -26.93
CA PRO A 198 18.96 -14.20 -28.32
C PRO A 198 18.46 -15.64 -28.49
#